data_AF-A0A3A4RQ33-F1
#
_entry.id   AF-A0A3A4RQ33-F1
#
_cell.length_a   1.000
_cell.length_b   1.000
_cell.length_c   1.000
_cell.angle_alpha   90.00
_cell.angle_beta   90.00
_cell.angle_gamma   90.00
#
_symmetry.space_group_name_H-M   'P 1'
#
loop_
_entity.id
_entity.type
_entity.pdbx_description
1 polymer ?
#
loop_
_entity_poly.entity_id
_entity_poly.type
_entity_poly.pdbx_seq_one_letter_code
_entity_poly.pdbx_strand_id
1 'polypeptide(L)'
;MKQDTEELKFSSLISLRLIFSMLILGLLTLTVYWDVKDYSFVNFDDQLYVEENQNVQRGLTADNIVWAFTDATGITNFWAPLTWLSI
;
A
#
# COMPACT_ATOMS: atom_id res chain seq x y z
N MET A 1 28.13 -40.17 -11.10
CA MET A 1 27.68 -39.70 -12.43
C MET A 1 26.20 -39.95 -12.73
N LYS A 2 25.64 -41.18 -12.62
CA LYS A 2 24.18 -41.39 -12.85
C LYS A 2 23.29 -40.85 -11.72
N GLN A 3 23.74 -40.99 -10.47
CA GLN A 3 23.01 -40.54 -9.28
C GLN A 3 22.90 -39.01 -9.23
N ASP A 4 24.01 -38.32 -9.50
CA ASP A 4 24.08 -36.85 -9.53
C ASP A 4 23.11 -36.24 -10.55
N THR A 5 22.91 -36.89 -11.70
CA THR A 5 21.98 -36.42 -12.74
C THR A 5 20.51 -36.53 -12.33
N GLU A 6 20.14 -37.55 -11.55
CA GLU A 6 18.76 -37.74 -11.09
C GLU A 6 18.40 -36.75 -9.96
N GLU A 7 19.35 -36.46 -9.07
CA GLU A 7 19.20 -35.40 -8.07
C GLU A 7 19.05 -34.01 -8.71
N LEU A 8 19.83 -33.72 -9.76
CA LEU A 8 19.72 -32.50 -10.55
C LEU A 8 18.35 -32.34 -11.22
N LYS A 9 17.82 -33.42 -11.83
CA LYS A 9 16.47 -33.41 -12.40
C LYS A 9 15.40 -33.20 -11.33
N PHE A 10 15.53 -33.86 -10.19
CA PHE A 10 14.57 -33.73 -9.09
C PHE A 10 14.51 -32.29 -8.55
N SER A 11 15.66 -31.67 -8.30
CA SER A 11 15.75 -30.26 -7.90
C SER A 11 15.13 -29.32 -8.95
N SER A 12 15.47 -29.52 -10.23
CA SER A 12 14.91 -28.72 -11.33
C SER A 12 13.40 -28.85 -11.46
N LEU A 13 12.83 -30.03 -11.24
CA LEU A 13 11.38 -30.26 -11.27
C LEU A 13 10.66 -29.57 -10.12
N ILE A 14 11.27 -29.53 -8.92
CA ILE A 14 10.73 -28.80 -7.77
C ILE A 14 10.74 -27.30 -8.04
N SER A 15 11.87 -26.75 -8.49
CA SER A 15 11.99 -25.32 -8.82
C SER A 15 10.98 -24.90 -9.89
N LEU A 16 10.79 -25.71 -10.94
CA LEU A 16 9.82 -25.43 -11.99
C LEU A 16 8.37 -25.40 -11.46
N ARG A 17 8.01 -26.35 -10.59
CA ARG A 17 6.68 -26.38 -9.95
C ARG A 17 6.46 -25.16 -9.06
N LEU A 18 7.47 -24.76 -8.29
CA LEU A 18 7.39 -23.57 -7.43
C LEU A 18 7.20 -22.30 -8.25
N ILE A 19 7.98 -22.12 -9.33
CA ILE A 19 7.82 -20.98 -10.24
C ILE A 19 6.42 -20.97 -10.84
N PHE A 20 5.92 -22.12 -11.28
CA PHE A 20 4.58 -22.22 -11.84
C PHE A 20 3.49 -21.85 -10.82
N SER A 21 3.59 -22.33 -9.58
CA SER A 21 2.66 -21.96 -8.51
C SER A 21 2.69 -20.45 -8.21
N MET A 22 3.88 -19.84 -8.18
CA MET A 22 4.04 -18.40 -7.98
C MET A 22 3.40 -17.59 -9.12
N LEU A 23 3.61 -18.02 -10.37
CA LEU A 23 3.01 -17.38 -11.54
C LEU A 23 1.49 -17.47 -11.50
N ILE A 24 0.92 -18.65 -11.21
CA ILE A 24 -0.54 -18.81 -11.06
C ILE A 24 -1.07 -17.91 -9.97
N LEU A 25 -0.43 -17.88 -8.81
CA LEU A 25 -0.88 -17.04 -7.70
C LEU A 25 -0.88 -15.56 -8.10
N GLY A 26 0.19 -15.07 -8.72
CA GLY A 26 0.29 -13.70 -9.20
C GLY A 26 -0.77 -13.37 -10.27
N LEU A 27 -1.00 -14.28 -11.22
CA LEU A 27 -2.05 -14.13 -12.24
C LEU A 27 -3.45 -14.09 -11.63
N LEU A 28 -3.74 -14.94 -10.65
CA LEU A 28 -5.02 -14.93 -9.94
C LEU A 28 -5.23 -13.63 -9.18
N THR A 29 -4.21 -13.14 -8.47
CA THR A 29 -4.26 -11.82 -7.81
C THR A 29 -4.53 -10.72 -8.84
N LEU A 30 -3.78 -10.69 -9.95
CA LEU A 30 -3.97 -9.67 -10.99
C LEU A 30 -5.37 -9.73 -11.60
N THR A 31 -5.91 -10.94 -11.79
CA THR A 31 -7.26 -11.15 -12.32
C THR A 31 -8.33 -10.63 -11.36
N VAL A 32 -8.24 -10.95 -10.07
CA VAL A 32 -9.19 -10.49 -9.04
C VAL A 32 -9.17 -8.96 -8.93
N TYR A 33 -8.00 -8.34 -9.06
CA TYR A 33 -7.84 -6.89 -8.96
C TYR A 33 -7.90 -6.16 -10.31
N TRP A 34 -8.23 -6.85 -11.40
CA TRP A 34 -8.18 -6.27 -12.75
C TRP A 34 -9.12 -5.07 -12.92
N ASP A 35 -10.30 -5.14 -12.31
CA ASP A 35 -11.35 -4.12 -12.41
C ASP A 35 -11.04 -2.87 -11.57
N VAL A 36 -10.05 -2.92 -10.66
CA VAL A 36 -9.73 -1.79 -9.76
C VAL A 36 -9.34 -0.52 -10.52
N LYS A 37 -8.72 -0.66 -11.69
CA LYS A 37 -8.33 0.48 -12.54
C LYS A 37 -9.52 1.28 -13.09
N ASP A 38 -10.70 0.67 -13.15
CA ASP A 38 -11.90 1.25 -13.76
C ASP A 38 -12.87 1.82 -12.71
N TYR A 39 -12.62 1.59 -11.42
CA TYR A 39 -13.39 2.19 -10.33
C TYR A 39 -12.94 3.63 -10.06
N SER A 40 -13.92 4.51 -9.80
CA SER A 40 -13.64 5.85 -9.28
C SER A 40 -13.06 5.78 -7.88
N PHE A 41 -12.27 6.80 -7.52
CA PHE A 41 -11.88 7.01 -6.13
C PHE A 41 -13.13 7.12 -5.26
N VAL A 42 -13.16 6.37 -4.16
CA VAL A 42 -14.21 6.45 -3.16
C VAL A 42 -13.82 7.55 -2.19
N ASN A 43 -14.64 8.60 -2.10
CA ASN A 43 -14.43 9.66 -1.11
C ASN A 43 -15.01 9.19 0.23
N PHE A 44 -14.16 8.62 1.09
CA PHE A 44 -14.57 8.14 2.40
C PHE A 44 -14.14 9.14 3.49
N ASP A 45 -12.87 9.52 3.49
CA ASP A 45 -12.25 10.39 4.47
C ASP A 45 -11.48 11.56 3.86
N ASP A 46 -11.16 11.53 2.57
CA ASP A 46 -10.49 12.62 1.86
C ASP A 46 -11.16 13.99 2.08
N GLN A 47 -12.50 14.03 2.12
CA GLN A 47 -13.23 15.26 2.43
C GLN A 47 -12.81 15.85 3.79
N LEU A 48 -12.68 15.04 4.83
CA LEU A 48 -12.32 15.48 6.18
C LEU A 48 -10.82 15.81 6.31
N TYR A 49 -9.94 14.98 5.73
CA TYR A 49 -8.50 15.09 5.94
C TYR A 49 -7.84 16.09 4.99
N VAL A 50 -8.40 16.27 3.79
CA VAL A 50 -7.80 17.05 2.71
C VAL A 50 -8.70 18.22 2.34
N GLU A 51 -9.90 17.99 1.83
CA GLU A 51 -10.72 19.04 1.21
C GLU A 51 -11.19 20.11 2.21
N GLU A 52 -11.70 19.68 3.37
CA GLU A 52 -12.24 20.57 4.41
C GLU A 52 -11.19 21.02 5.42
N ASN A 53 -10.04 20.35 5.48
CA ASN A 53 -8.98 20.67 6.43
C ASN A 53 -8.16 21.88 5.96
N GLN A 54 -8.52 23.06 6.46
CA GLN A 54 -7.82 24.30 6.13
C GLN A 54 -6.32 24.29 6.50
N ASN A 55 -5.91 23.52 7.52
CA ASN A 55 -4.51 23.45 7.90
C ASN A 55 -3.72 22.68 6.84
N VAL A 56 -4.25 21.55 6.35
CA VAL A 56 -3.65 20.79 5.23
C VAL A 56 -3.65 21.63 3.94
N GLN A 57 -4.77 22.28 3.60
CA GLN A 57 -4.87 23.13 2.39
C GLN A 57 -3.87 24.30 2.39
N ARG A 58 -3.46 24.79 3.56
CA ARG A 58 -2.44 25.85 3.70
C ARG A 58 -1.00 25.33 3.58
N GLY A 59 -0.79 24.02 3.61
CA GLY A 59 0.52 23.38 3.46
C GLY A 59 1.46 23.60 4.64
N LEU A 60 2.77 23.47 4.40
CA LEU A 60 3.78 23.49 5.46
C LEU A 60 4.08 24.93 5.95
N THR A 61 3.34 25.38 6.96
CA THR A 61 3.57 26.65 7.66
C THR A 61 4.02 26.41 9.10
N ALA A 62 4.67 27.39 9.73
CA ALA A 62 5.09 27.27 11.14
C ALA A 62 3.88 27.00 12.06
N ASP A 63 2.76 27.67 11.82
CA ASP A 63 1.51 27.48 12.58
C ASP A 63 0.95 26.07 12.37
N ASN A 64 0.99 25.55 11.14
CA ASN A 64 0.53 24.19 10.84
C ASN A 64 1.46 23.11 11.42
N ILE A 65 2.76 23.39 11.55
CA ILE A 65 3.69 22.49 12.25
C ILE A 65 3.31 22.41 13.73
N VAL A 66 3.02 23.53 14.38
CA VAL A 66 2.56 23.50 15.79
C VAL A 66 1.24 22.73 15.90
N TRP A 67 0.26 23.11 15.08
CA TRP A 67 -1.06 22.47 15.03
C TRP A 67 -0.99 20.94 14.86
N ALA A 68 -0.13 20.44 13.96
CA ALA A 68 0.03 19.01 13.71
C ALA A 68 0.43 18.23 14.98
N PHE A 69 1.21 18.85 15.87
CA PHE A 69 1.71 18.24 17.10
C PHE A 69 0.81 18.48 18.32
N THR A 70 -0.08 19.48 18.29
CA THR A 70 -0.93 19.88 19.42
C THR A 70 -2.40 19.52 19.21
N ASP A 71 -3.03 20.08 18.18
CA ASP A 71 -4.49 20.18 18.07
C ASP A 71 -5.09 19.25 17.01
N ALA A 72 -4.25 18.66 16.15
CA ALA A 72 -4.70 17.85 15.03
C ALA A 72 -5.43 16.54 15.43
N THR A 73 -5.28 16.09 16.68
CA THR A 73 -6.05 14.97 17.25
C THR A 73 -7.55 15.21 17.24
N GLY A 74 -7.99 16.48 17.25
CA GLY A 74 -9.40 16.84 17.19
C GLY A 74 -10.10 16.50 15.88
N ILE A 75 -9.35 16.29 14.79
CA ILE A 75 -9.93 15.92 13.49
C ILE A 75 -10.15 14.40 13.38
N THR A 76 -9.27 13.59 13.98
CA THR A 76 -9.18 12.16 13.63
C THR A 76 -9.25 11.23 14.83
N ASN A 77 -9.29 11.77 16.04
CA ASN A 77 -9.25 11.05 17.32
C ASN A 77 -7.97 10.21 17.52
N PHE A 78 -6.91 10.44 16.74
CA PHE A 78 -5.58 9.88 16.97
C PHE A 78 -4.48 10.91 16.68
N TRP A 79 -3.32 10.72 17.33
CA TRP A 79 -2.17 11.62 17.15
C TRP A 79 -1.26 11.08 16.05
N ALA A 80 -1.13 11.83 14.95
CA ALA A 80 -0.30 11.46 13.80
C ALA A 80 0.34 12.71 13.14
N PRO A 81 1.19 13.45 13.87
CA PRO A 81 1.76 14.71 13.39
C PRO A 81 2.53 14.57 12.07
N LEU A 82 3.33 13.51 11.91
CA LEU A 82 4.09 13.29 10.69
C LEU A 82 3.18 13.02 9.48
N THR A 83 2.06 12.34 9.70
CA THR A 83 1.04 12.16 8.67
C THR A 83 0.47 13.51 8.25
N TRP A 84 0.07 14.37 9.21
CA TRP A 84 -0.45 15.70 8.92
C TRP A 84 0.53 16.63 8.19
N LEU A 85 1.83 16.47 8.40
CA LEU A 85 2.84 17.24 7.68
C LEU A 85 3.14 16.72 6.27
N SER A 86 2.76 15.47 5.98
CA SER A 86 3.02 14.81 4.70
C SER A 86 1.88 14.94 3.69
N ILE A 87 0.69 15.31 4.18
CA ILE A 87 -0.52 15.57 3.40
C ILE A 87 -0.52 17.06 3.05
#